data_AF-A0A1F5NYY5-F1
#
_entry.id   AF-A0A1F5NYY5-F1
#
_cell.length_a   1.000
_cell.length_b   1.000
_cell.length_c   1.000
_cell.angle_alpha   90.00
_cell.angle_beta   90.00
_cell.angle_gamma   90.00
#
_symmetry.space_group_name_H-M   'P 1'
#
loop_
_entity.id
_entity.type
_entity.pdbx_description
1 polymer ?
#
loop_
_entity_poly.entity_id
_entity_poly.type
_entity_poly.pdbx_seq_one_letter_code
_entity_poly.pdbx_strand_id
1 'polypeptide(L)'
;MDNTLRQALRKTRELRHQVENLLLGDDGEIWEAELKKWVTKRPCWVKPAFELYLYYKQRGAGGTGGHDIERHLDELPDIAKRAYSLEDKVVKDWLADPTTYPEELKGKNIFLWGSKRIDQFSRIEYLAWSGIRLVVLLRWIGDKWGDSDFALLKPAA
;
A
#
# COMPACT_ATOMS: atom_id res chain seq x y z
N MET A 1 12.54 -11.21 15.76
CA MET A 1 11.93 -10.73 17.03
C MET A 1 12.78 -9.70 17.76
N ASP A 2 12.32 -8.45 17.68
CA ASP A 2 12.83 -7.25 18.35
C ASP A 2 12.87 -7.36 19.90
N ASN A 3 13.83 -6.67 20.54
CA ASN A 3 13.97 -6.62 22.01
C ASN A 3 12.77 -5.96 22.71
N THR A 4 12.14 -5.00 22.04
CA THR A 4 10.95 -4.28 22.52
C THR A 4 9.75 -5.22 22.60
N LEU A 5 9.59 -6.07 21.59
CA LEU A 5 8.55 -7.11 21.55
C LEU A 5 8.76 -8.16 22.64
N ARG A 6 10.01 -8.60 22.84
CA ARG A 6 10.40 -9.51 23.92
C ARG A 6 10.05 -8.96 25.30
N GLN A 7 10.28 -7.68 25.57
CA GLN A 7 9.95 -7.07 26.85
C GLN A 7 8.45 -6.95 27.07
N ALA A 8 7.67 -6.66 26.03
CA ALA A 8 6.20 -6.62 26.12
C ALA A 8 5.63 -8.02 26.43
N LEU A 9 6.07 -9.05 25.70
CA LEU A 9 5.62 -10.44 25.92
C LEU A 9 6.04 -11.01 27.28
N ARG A 10 7.17 -10.55 27.86
CA ARG A 10 7.58 -10.93 29.22
C ARG A 10 6.62 -10.48 30.30
N LYS A 11 5.86 -9.40 30.07
CA LYS A 11 4.84 -8.89 31.03
C LYS A 11 3.54 -9.68 30.98
N THR A 12 3.29 -10.42 29.90
CA THR A 12 2.07 -11.23 29.67
C THR A 12 2.45 -12.71 29.59
N ARG A 13 2.72 -13.29 30.77
CA ARG A 13 3.33 -14.62 30.94
C ARG A 13 2.58 -15.77 30.26
N GLU A 14 1.26 -15.66 30.11
CA GLU A 14 0.38 -16.68 29.54
C GLU A 14 0.30 -16.65 28.00
N LEU A 15 0.50 -15.48 27.38
CA LEU A 15 0.38 -15.31 25.93
C LEU A 15 1.68 -15.64 25.18
N ARG A 16 2.81 -15.72 25.90
CA ARG A 16 4.13 -15.89 25.30
C ARG A 16 4.23 -17.14 24.42
N HIS A 17 3.74 -18.29 24.89
CA HIS A 17 3.81 -19.53 24.11
C HIS A 17 2.87 -19.52 22.89
N GLN A 18 1.70 -18.91 23.00
CA GLN A 18 0.78 -18.78 21.87
C GLN A 18 1.37 -17.87 20.78
N VAL A 19 2.02 -16.78 21.18
CA VAL A 19 2.69 -15.85 20.27
C VAL A 19 3.95 -16.46 19.66
N GLU A 20 4.76 -17.20 20.42
CA GLU A 20 5.94 -17.90 19.89
C GLU A 20 5.54 -18.91 18.80
N ASN A 21 4.43 -19.65 18.98
CA ASN A 21 3.93 -20.58 17.96
C ASN A 21 3.44 -19.87 16.69
N LEU A 22 2.76 -18.72 16.84
CA LEU A 22 2.28 -17.93 15.69
C LEU A 22 3.44 -17.27 14.92
N LEU A 23 4.48 -16.81 15.63
CA LEU A 23 5.68 -16.21 15.03
C LEU A 23 6.58 -17.24 14.32
N LEU A 24 6.49 -18.51 14.70
CA LEU A 24 7.26 -19.60 14.09
C LEU A 24 6.52 -20.30 12.93
N GLY A 25 5.26 -19.94 12.68
CA GLY A 25 4.47 -20.45 11.55
C GLY A 25 4.75 -19.72 10.23
N ASP A 26 4.11 -20.19 9.15
CA ASP A 26 4.30 -19.67 7.78
C ASP A 26 4.00 -18.17 7.63
N ASP A 27 3.16 -17.61 8.50
CA ASP A 27 2.77 -16.19 8.53
C ASP A 27 3.58 -15.34 9.52
N GLY A 28 4.73 -15.84 10.02
CA GLY A 28 5.48 -15.22 11.13
C GLY A 28 5.83 -13.74 10.93
N GLU A 29 6.10 -13.30 9.70
CA GLU A 29 6.37 -11.89 9.37
C GLU A 29 5.13 -10.99 9.54
N ILE A 30 3.95 -11.50 9.17
CA ILE A 30 2.66 -10.81 9.34
C ILE A 30 2.37 -10.67 10.83
N TRP A 31 2.59 -11.72 11.60
CA TRP A 31 2.42 -11.73 13.06
C TRP A 31 3.38 -10.77 13.76
N GLU A 32 4.65 -10.72 13.36
CA GLU A 32 5.61 -9.78 13.94
C GLU A 32 5.21 -8.32 13.64
N ALA A 33 4.64 -8.03 12.46
CA ALA A 33 4.15 -6.71 12.10
C ALA A 33 2.90 -6.30 12.93
N GLU A 34 1.91 -7.17 13.10
CA GLU A 34 0.72 -6.88 13.91
C GLU A 34 1.06 -6.73 15.40
N LEU A 35 1.99 -7.54 15.93
CA LEU A 35 2.47 -7.40 17.30
C LEU A 35 3.19 -6.07 17.52
N LYS A 36 3.96 -5.58 16.55
CA LYS A 36 4.56 -4.23 16.61
C LYS A 36 3.49 -3.13 16.64
N LYS A 37 2.41 -3.27 15.87
CA LYS A 37 1.26 -2.34 15.94
C LYS A 37 0.63 -2.36 17.33
N TRP A 38 0.38 -3.54 17.90
CA TRP A 38 -0.16 -3.69 19.25
C TRP A 38 0.72 -3.06 20.33
N VAL A 39 2.03 -3.34 20.32
CA VAL A 39 2.99 -2.77 21.29
C VAL A 39 3.02 -1.24 21.22
N THR A 40 2.87 -0.68 20.02
CA THR A 40 2.85 0.77 19.79
C THR A 40 1.46 1.40 19.95
N LYS A 41 0.47 0.64 20.45
CA LYS A 41 -0.95 1.04 20.58
C LYS A 41 -1.57 1.55 19.28
N ARG A 42 -1.04 1.12 18.13
CA ARG A 42 -1.67 1.33 16.83
C ARG A 42 -2.83 0.35 16.67
N PRO A 43 -3.85 0.68 15.86
CA PRO A 43 -4.86 -0.29 15.49
C PRO A 43 -4.20 -1.55 14.91
N CYS A 44 -4.44 -2.68 15.54
CA CYS A 44 -4.10 -4.01 15.03
C CYS A 44 -5.40 -4.67 14.55
N TRP A 45 -5.32 -5.61 13.62
CA TRP A 45 -6.49 -6.40 13.15
C TRP A 45 -7.58 -5.65 12.40
N VAL A 46 -7.37 -4.36 12.11
CA VAL A 46 -8.23 -3.62 11.20
C VAL A 46 -7.81 -4.04 9.79
N LYS A 47 -8.71 -4.67 9.03
CA LYS A 47 -8.48 -4.87 7.59
C LYS A 47 -8.05 -3.52 7.01
N PRO A 48 -6.89 -3.45 6.33
CA PRO A 48 -6.40 -2.19 5.82
C PRO A 48 -7.49 -1.58 4.93
N ALA A 49 -7.69 -0.27 5.07
CA ALA A 49 -8.71 0.46 4.31
C ALA A 49 -8.40 0.47 2.80
N PHE A 50 -7.29 -0.10 2.37
CA PHE A 50 -6.80 -0.14 1.01
C PHE A 50 -5.97 -1.42 0.76
N GLU A 51 -5.73 -1.71 -0.51
CA GLU A 51 -4.85 -2.77 -1.01
C GLU A 51 -3.83 -2.13 -1.97
N LEU A 52 -2.59 -2.60 -1.90
CA LEU A 52 -1.55 -2.25 -2.87
C LEU A 52 -1.44 -3.34 -3.93
N TYR A 53 -1.72 -2.97 -5.16
CA TYR A 53 -1.66 -3.87 -6.30
C TYR A 53 -0.43 -3.58 -7.15
N LEU A 54 0.36 -4.62 -7.44
CA LEU A 54 1.49 -4.57 -8.35
C LEU A 54 1.29 -5.62 -9.44
N TYR A 55 1.22 -5.19 -10.70
CA TYR A 55 1.14 -6.11 -11.81
C TYR A 55 2.43 -6.91 -11.91
N TYR A 56 2.34 -8.23 -11.97
CA TYR A 56 3.53 -9.10 -11.87
C TYR A 56 4.60 -8.82 -12.93
N LYS A 57 4.21 -8.36 -14.13
CA LYS A 57 5.16 -7.98 -15.19
C LYS A 57 5.96 -6.72 -14.88
N GLN A 58 5.54 -5.91 -13.90
CA GLN A 58 6.32 -4.74 -13.44
C GLN A 58 7.62 -5.17 -12.74
N ARG A 59 7.69 -6.42 -12.24
CA ARG A 59 8.88 -6.95 -11.59
C ARG A 59 9.92 -7.36 -12.63
N GLY A 60 11.11 -6.76 -12.55
CA GLY A 60 12.28 -7.13 -13.37
C GLY A 60 12.92 -5.97 -14.11
N ALA A 61 14.07 -6.24 -14.75
CA ALA A 61 14.84 -5.24 -15.47
C ALA A 61 14.10 -4.79 -16.74
N GLY A 62 13.58 -3.55 -16.73
CA GLY A 62 12.96 -2.90 -17.89
C GLY A 62 11.52 -2.41 -17.68
N GLY A 63 10.87 -2.82 -16.59
CA GLY A 63 9.51 -2.39 -16.24
C GLY A 63 8.44 -2.79 -17.26
N THR A 64 7.18 -2.53 -16.92
CA THR A 64 6.03 -2.71 -17.84
C THR A 64 5.62 -1.37 -18.45
N GLY A 65 5.13 -1.38 -19.69
CA GLY A 65 4.53 -0.17 -20.28
C GLY A 65 3.20 0.13 -19.60
N GLY A 66 2.90 1.39 -19.29
CA GLY A 66 1.67 1.72 -18.57
C GLY A 66 0.39 1.34 -19.32
N HIS A 67 0.41 1.29 -20.66
CA HIS A 67 -0.72 0.77 -21.45
C HIS A 67 -0.98 -0.73 -21.24
N ASP A 68 0.07 -1.52 -20.98
CA ASP A 68 -0.11 -2.94 -20.65
C ASP A 68 -0.71 -3.10 -19.25
N ILE A 69 -0.32 -2.22 -18.32
CA ILE A 69 -0.91 -2.17 -16.98
C ILE A 69 -2.38 -1.76 -17.08
N GLU A 70 -2.68 -0.68 -17.81
CA GLU A 70 -4.03 -0.19 -18.04
C GLU A 70 -4.94 -1.30 -18.58
N ARG A 71 -4.54 -1.94 -19.68
CA ARG A 71 -5.27 -3.06 -20.27
C ARG A 71 -5.48 -4.19 -19.26
N HIS A 72 -4.45 -4.54 -18.50
CA HIS A 72 -4.53 -5.59 -17.48
C HIS A 72 -5.50 -5.22 -16.34
N LEU A 73 -5.54 -3.96 -15.91
CA LEU A 73 -6.47 -3.48 -14.89
C LEU A 73 -7.92 -3.43 -15.41
N ASP A 74 -8.10 -3.09 -16.69
CA ASP A 74 -9.42 -3.06 -17.36
C ASP A 74 -9.98 -4.47 -17.60
N GLU A 75 -9.10 -5.45 -17.89
CA GLU A 75 -9.47 -6.87 -18.06
C GLU A 75 -9.88 -7.54 -16.74
N LEU A 76 -9.51 -6.95 -15.60
CA LEU A 76 -9.87 -7.46 -14.28
C LEU A 76 -11.17 -6.80 -13.78
N PRO A 77 -12.29 -7.56 -13.70
CA PRO A 77 -13.65 -7.00 -13.59
C PRO A 77 -13.91 -6.13 -12.35
N ASP A 78 -13.07 -6.27 -11.32
CA ASP A 78 -13.20 -5.55 -10.06
C ASP A 78 -12.12 -4.49 -9.82
N ILE A 79 -10.99 -4.54 -10.52
CA ILE A 79 -9.85 -3.68 -10.18
C ILE A 79 -10.11 -2.24 -10.60
N ALA A 80 -10.61 -2.01 -11.82
CA ALA A 80 -10.93 -0.67 -12.30
C ALA A 80 -11.94 0.06 -11.39
N LYS A 81 -12.94 -0.65 -10.86
CA LYS A 81 -13.96 -0.09 -9.93
C LYS A 81 -13.41 0.17 -8.52
N ARG A 82 -12.41 -0.60 -8.12
CA ARG A 82 -11.76 -0.50 -6.81
C ARG A 82 -10.66 0.53 -6.80
N ALA A 83 -10.17 1.00 -7.96
CA ALA A 83 -9.11 2.00 -8.01
C ALA A 83 -9.51 3.28 -7.26
N TYR A 84 -8.60 3.73 -6.40
CA TYR A 84 -8.74 5.03 -5.74
C TYR A 84 -8.50 6.17 -6.74
N SER A 85 -9.08 7.33 -6.42
CA SER A 85 -8.97 8.62 -7.10
C SER A 85 -8.65 9.73 -6.08
N LEU A 86 -8.28 10.92 -6.55
CA LEU A 86 -8.13 12.10 -5.70
C LEU A 86 -9.45 12.51 -5.02
N GLU A 87 -10.59 12.08 -5.55
CA GLU A 87 -11.90 12.44 -5.03
C GLU A 87 -12.33 11.60 -3.82
N ASP A 88 -11.71 10.43 -3.62
CA ASP A 88 -12.01 9.53 -2.52
C ASP A 88 -11.59 10.16 -1.18
N LYS A 89 -12.50 10.07 -0.18
CA LYS A 89 -12.31 10.68 1.14
C LYS A 89 -10.98 10.31 1.79
N VAL A 90 -10.58 9.04 1.72
CA VAL A 90 -9.31 8.57 2.30
C VAL A 90 -8.11 9.31 1.72
N VAL A 91 -8.10 9.55 0.40
CA VAL A 91 -7.01 10.26 -0.28
C VAL A 91 -7.03 11.75 0.11
N LYS A 92 -8.22 12.37 0.16
CA LYS A 92 -8.38 13.76 0.61
C LYS A 92 -7.91 13.96 2.05
N ASP A 93 -8.23 13.03 2.95
CA ASP A 93 -7.82 13.08 4.35
C ASP A 93 -6.28 13.02 4.46
N TRP A 94 -5.63 12.13 3.71
CA TRP A 94 -4.16 12.07 3.67
C TRP A 94 -3.50 13.32 3.11
N LEU A 95 -4.11 13.96 2.11
CA LEU A 95 -3.61 15.21 1.54
C LEU A 95 -3.82 16.41 2.48
N ALA A 96 -4.92 16.41 3.24
CA ALA A 96 -5.22 17.45 4.22
C ALA A 96 -4.31 17.35 5.46
N ASP A 97 -4.00 16.13 5.90
CA ASP A 97 -3.07 15.86 6.99
C ASP A 97 -2.06 14.75 6.62
N PRO A 98 -0.90 15.12 6.06
CA PRO A 98 0.14 14.16 5.67
C PRO A 98 0.67 13.29 6.82
N THR A 99 0.46 13.68 8.09
CA THR A 99 0.87 12.84 9.23
C THR A 99 0.05 11.56 9.35
N THR A 100 -1.12 11.53 8.73
CA THR A 100 -2.01 10.36 8.65
C THR A 100 -1.68 9.42 7.48
N TYR A 101 -0.74 9.81 6.62
CA TYR A 101 -0.33 8.98 5.48
C TYR A 101 0.38 7.71 5.97
N PRO A 102 -0.05 6.50 5.55
CA PRO A 102 0.50 5.27 6.09
C PRO A 102 1.99 5.11 5.80
N GLU A 103 2.75 4.70 6.82
CA GLU A 103 4.21 4.51 6.72
C GLU A 103 4.58 3.46 5.66
N GLU A 104 3.76 2.41 5.51
CA GLU A 104 3.96 1.36 4.51
C GLU A 104 3.85 1.87 3.07
N LEU A 105 3.24 3.04 2.84
CA LEU A 105 3.17 3.66 1.51
C LEU A 105 4.38 4.54 1.22
N LYS A 106 5.13 4.96 2.24
CA LYS A 106 6.30 5.82 2.05
C LYS A 106 7.41 5.05 1.31
N GLY A 107 8.10 5.75 0.41
CA GLY A 107 9.09 5.16 -0.48
C GLY A 107 8.52 4.42 -1.70
N LYS A 108 7.20 4.44 -1.89
CA LYS A 108 6.52 3.92 -3.08
C LYS A 108 5.87 5.06 -3.87
N ASN A 109 5.63 4.82 -5.15
CA ASN A 109 4.75 5.64 -5.97
C ASN A 109 3.36 5.00 -5.99
N ILE A 110 2.36 5.70 -5.46
CA ILE A 110 1.02 5.17 -5.25
C ILE A 110 0.05 5.77 -6.28
N PHE A 111 -0.23 5.02 -7.34
CA PHE A 111 -1.02 5.44 -8.48
C PHE A 111 -2.51 5.30 -8.25
N LEU A 112 -3.22 6.38 -8.58
CA LEU A 112 -4.66 6.53 -8.43
C LEU A 112 -5.32 6.32 -9.80
N TRP A 113 -5.50 5.07 -10.19
CA TRP A 113 -6.04 4.72 -11.51
C TRP A 113 -7.50 5.18 -11.72
N GLY A 114 -8.25 5.43 -10.64
CA GLY A 114 -9.57 6.07 -10.71
C GLY A 114 -9.52 7.56 -11.06
N SER A 115 -8.34 8.16 -10.99
CA SER A 115 -8.02 9.55 -11.34
C SER A 115 -7.41 9.69 -12.75
N LYS A 116 -7.54 8.66 -13.60
CA LYS A 116 -6.99 8.67 -14.96
C LYS A 116 -7.56 9.85 -15.76
N ARG A 117 -6.67 10.73 -16.24
CA ARG A 117 -7.04 11.85 -17.12
C ARG A 117 -6.86 11.42 -18.57
N ILE A 118 -7.97 11.32 -19.29
CA ILE A 118 -7.98 11.07 -20.73
C ILE A 118 -7.93 12.43 -21.44
N ASP A 119 -6.72 12.98 -21.57
CA ASP A 119 -6.43 14.11 -22.45
C ASP A 119 -5.49 13.66 -23.58
N GLN A 120 -4.96 14.59 -24.38
CA GLN A 120 -4.05 14.28 -25.49
C GLN A 120 -2.80 13.47 -25.08
N PHE A 121 -2.46 13.40 -23.80
CA PHE A 121 -1.24 12.77 -23.30
C PHE A 121 -1.48 11.67 -22.26
N SER A 122 -2.73 11.28 -22.01
CA SER A 122 -3.17 10.22 -21.09
C SER A 122 -2.27 10.07 -19.85
N ARG A 123 -2.64 10.75 -18.76
CA ARG A 123 -1.83 10.80 -17.53
C ARG A 123 -2.55 10.23 -16.34
N ILE A 124 -1.78 9.71 -15.39
CA ILE A 124 -2.28 9.17 -14.13
C ILE A 124 -1.65 9.94 -12.98
N GLU A 125 -2.49 10.30 -12.02
CA GLU A 125 -2.09 10.93 -10.77
C GLU A 125 -1.56 9.89 -9.79
N TYR A 126 -0.52 10.26 -9.06
CA TYR A 126 0.03 9.41 -8.01
C TYR A 126 0.51 10.21 -6.81
N LEU A 127 0.48 9.54 -5.66
CA LEU A 127 1.01 10.04 -4.42
C LEU A 127 2.45 9.56 -4.25
N ALA A 128 3.32 10.48 -3.85
CA ALA A 128 4.69 10.15 -3.47
C ALA A 128 5.04 10.85 -2.16
N TRP A 129 5.73 10.13 -1.27
CA TRP A 129 6.30 10.73 -0.07
C TRP A 129 7.68 11.31 -0.38
N SER A 130 7.83 12.63 -0.27
CA SER A 130 9.09 13.32 -0.57
C SER A 130 9.51 14.18 0.63
N GLY A 131 10.61 13.80 1.27
CA GLY A 131 11.10 14.44 2.49
C GLY A 131 10.08 14.31 3.62
N ILE A 132 9.41 15.41 3.96
CA ILE A 132 8.42 15.50 5.05
C ILE A 132 6.98 15.70 4.56
N ARG A 133 6.72 15.60 3.26
CA ARG A 133 5.41 15.90 2.68
C ARG A 133 4.94 14.82 1.71
N LEU A 134 3.62 14.67 1.67
CA LEU A 134 2.91 13.94 0.63
C LEU A 134 2.68 14.88 -0.56
N VAL A 135 3.06 14.45 -1.77
CA VAL A 135 2.85 15.23 -3.00
C VAL A 135 2.02 14.45 -4.01
N VAL A 136 1.20 15.17 -4.78
CA VAL A 136 0.50 14.64 -5.96
C VAL A 136 1.31 14.96 -7.19
N LEU A 137 1.63 13.94 -7.97
CA LEU A 137 2.41 14.04 -9.21
C LEU A 137 1.65 13.38 -10.36
N LEU A 138 2.10 13.64 -11.58
CA LEU A 138 1.55 13.06 -12.80
C LEU A 138 2.60 12.19 -13.49
N ARG A 139 2.19 11.04 -14.02
CA ARG A 139 3.01 10.22 -14.91
C ARG A 139 2.26 9.91 -16.21
N TRP A 140 3.01 9.80 -17.30
CA TRP A 140 2.44 9.44 -18.60
C TRP A 140 2.17 7.95 -18.64
N ILE A 141 1.03 7.53 -19.20
CA ILE A 141 0.73 6.10 -19.34
C ILE A 141 1.74 5.42 -20.28
N GLY A 142 2.29 6.14 -21.26
CA GLY A 142 3.32 5.63 -22.16
C GLY A 142 4.67 5.32 -21.51
N ASP A 143 4.91 5.78 -20.26
CA ASP A 143 6.17 5.53 -19.56
C ASP A 143 6.37 4.05 -19.19
N LYS A 144 7.57 3.75 -18.70
CA LYS A 144 7.89 2.48 -18.04
C LYS A 144 7.61 2.55 -16.54
N TRP A 145 7.09 1.46 -16.02
CA TRP A 145 6.61 1.34 -14.65
C TRP A 145 7.27 0.15 -13.97
N GLY A 146 7.87 0.39 -12.82
CA GLY A 146 8.69 -0.55 -12.08
C GLY A 146 8.02 -1.11 -10.83
N ASP A 147 8.86 -1.72 -10.02
CA ASP A 147 8.61 -2.41 -8.77
C ASP A 147 8.24 -1.47 -7.60
N SER A 148 8.44 -0.16 -7.76
CA SER A 148 7.98 0.86 -6.81
C SER A 148 6.61 1.48 -7.17
N ASP A 149 6.00 1.08 -8.29
CA ASP A 149 4.84 1.76 -8.88
C ASP A 149 3.55 0.97 -8.66
N PHE A 150 2.88 1.22 -7.53
CA PHE A 150 1.72 0.44 -7.10
C PHE A 150 0.41 1.12 -7.47
N ALA A 151 -0.59 0.35 -7.87
CA ALA A 151 -1.97 0.83 -7.92
C ALA A 151 -2.60 0.76 -6.52
N LEU A 152 -3.28 1.83 -6.10
CA LEU A 152 -4.04 1.84 -4.85
C LEU A 152 -5.48 1.40 -5.11
N LEU A 153 -5.90 0.32 -4.46
CA LEU A 153 -7.23 -0.26 -4.60
C LEU A 153 -8.00 -0.23 -3.29
N LYS A 154 -9.32 -0.09 -3.38
CA LYS A 154 -10.28 -0.34 -2.29
C LYS A 154 -10.23 -1.83 -1.92
N PRO A 155 -10.49 -2.21 -0.66
CA PRO A 155 -10.51 -3.61 -0.26
C PRO A 155 -11.54 -4.40 -1.08
N ALA A 156 -11.26 -5.67 -1.35
CA ALA A 156 -12.28 -6.58 -1.87
C ALA A 156 -13.41 -6.72 -0.82
N ALA A 157 -14.66 -6.68 -1.28
CA ALA A 157 -15.85 -6.87 -0.45
C ALA A 157 -15.94 -8.33 0.05
#